data_AF-A0A7Y4P2W8-F1
#
_entry.id   AF-A0A7Y4P2W8-F1
#
_cell.length_a   1.000
_cell.length_b   1.000
_cell.length_c   1.000
_cell.angle_alpha   90.00
_cell.angle_beta   90.00
_cell.angle_gamma   90.00
#
_symmetry.space_group_name_H-M   'P 1'
#
loop_
_entity.id
_entity.type
_entity.pdbx_description
1 polymer ?
#
loop_
_entity_poly.entity_id
_entity_poly.type
_entity_poly.pdbx_seq_one_letter_code
_entity_poly.pdbx_strand_id
1 'polypeptide(L)'
;MGVDAEVEGLLRGLAPQVVGFLVRRYGQFDLCEDAVQEALLAAATQWPVDGVPGNPRGWLITVATRRLTDQIRSESARRRREDAVASMDGELVAPGADSVPDAESDDTLTLLFLCCHPAVTPASQVALTLRAVGGLSTAEIARAFMVPEATMAPRISRAKKSIREAGSRFELPPDAERADRLRVVLQVLYLIFNEGYTASSGESLQRVELTTEAIRLARMLRAALPDDGEVAGLLALMLLTDSRRTARTTPSGELVPIDEQDRALWDQAQIAEGAALTLATLAQGAVGPYQLQAAIAALHAEAPTAEDTDWPQIHALYLLLEQLTPNPMITLNRAIALAQIQGPQAALALLDTLATNKSLTESHRLDAVRAHLHERAGNPTLARALYLSAARRTPSLPEKHYLTTKATTLPE
;
A
#
# COMPACT_ATOMS: atom_id res chain seq x y z
N MET A 1 -0.62 -12.10 -20.87
CA MET A 1 0.50 -11.61 -20.04
C MET A 1 1.78 -12.05 -20.73
N GLY A 2 2.72 -11.13 -20.96
CA GLY A 2 4.00 -11.47 -21.57
C GLY A 2 4.92 -12.20 -20.59
N VAL A 3 5.92 -12.92 -21.11
CA VAL A 3 6.94 -13.65 -20.34
C VAL A 3 7.58 -12.77 -19.24
N ASP A 4 7.77 -11.48 -19.53
CA ASP A 4 8.32 -10.51 -18.57
C ASP A 4 7.45 -10.31 -17.32
N ALA A 5 6.12 -10.31 -17.46
CA ALA A 5 5.21 -10.13 -16.34
C ALA A 5 5.16 -11.36 -15.42
N GLU A 6 5.32 -12.55 -15.99
CA GLU A 6 5.39 -13.81 -15.23
C GLU A 6 6.71 -13.90 -14.44
N VAL A 7 7.82 -13.53 -15.08
CA VAL A 7 9.13 -13.43 -14.43
C VAL A 7 9.10 -12.41 -13.31
N GLU A 8 8.54 -11.23 -13.54
CA GLU A 8 8.42 -10.18 -12.53
C GLU A 8 7.60 -10.66 -11.31
N GLY A 9 6.44 -11.28 -11.55
CA GLY A 9 5.61 -11.84 -10.49
C GLY A 9 6.34 -12.91 -9.65
N LEU A 10 7.09 -13.79 -10.32
CA LEU A 10 7.93 -14.79 -9.66
C LEU A 10 9.03 -14.13 -8.80
N LEU A 11 9.73 -13.14 -9.35
CA LEU A 11 10.79 -12.42 -8.64
C LEU A 11 10.26 -11.70 -7.39
N ARG A 12 9.12 -11.01 -7.49
CA ARG A 12 8.46 -10.35 -6.35
C ARG A 12 8.04 -11.35 -5.28
N GLY A 13 7.56 -12.53 -5.68
CA GLY A 13 7.22 -13.62 -4.76
C GLY A 13 8.44 -14.20 -4.02
N LEU A 14 9.59 -14.27 -4.68
CA LEU A 14 10.82 -14.83 -4.12
C LEU A 14 11.65 -13.82 -3.30
N ALA A 15 11.55 -12.53 -3.61
CA ALA A 15 12.32 -11.47 -2.95
C ALA A 15 12.32 -11.55 -1.41
N PRO A 16 11.17 -11.54 -0.70
CA PRO A 16 11.17 -11.59 0.76
C PRO A 16 11.75 -12.89 1.32
N GLN A 17 11.58 -14.01 0.62
CA GLN A 17 12.11 -15.31 1.03
C GLN A 17 13.64 -15.34 0.94
N VAL A 18 14.20 -14.76 -0.13
CA VAL A 18 15.65 -14.68 -0.34
C VAL A 18 16.27 -13.68 0.64
N VAL A 19 15.63 -12.54 0.88
CA VAL A 19 16.07 -11.59 1.94
C VAL A 19 16.05 -12.30 3.29
N GLY A 20 14.94 -12.93 3.68
CA GLY A 20 14.83 -13.63 4.95
C GLY A 20 15.92 -14.69 5.16
N PHE A 21 16.17 -15.51 4.13
CA PHE A 21 17.26 -16.50 4.13
C PHE A 21 18.62 -15.85 4.41
N LEU A 22 18.99 -14.81 3.65
CA LEU A 22 20.31 -14.18 3.80
C LEU A 22 20.46 -13.53 5.17
N VAL A 23 19.43 -12.83 5.65
CA VAL A 23 19.48 -12.14 6.95
C VAL A 23 19.57 -13.13 8.10
N ARG A 24 18.84 -14.25 8.03
CA ARG A 24 18.91 -15.32 9.04
C ARG A 24 20.29 -15.95 9.09
N ARG A 25 20.92 -16.16 7.93
CA ARG A 25 22.22 -16.84 7.81
C ARG A 25 23.41 -15.93 8.13
N TYR A 26 23.38 -14.69 7.64
CA TYR A 26 24.54 -13.78 7.64
C TYR A 26 24.36 -12.55 8.55
N GLY A 27 23.16 -12.32 9.07
CA GLY A 27 22.82 -11.09 9.79
C GLY A 27 22.80 -9.87 8.86
N GLN A 28 22.93 -8.67 9.43
CA GLN A 28 23.10 -7.41 8.68
C GLN A 28 22.05 -7.20 7.57
N PHE A 29 20.82 -6.90 7.99
CA PHE A 29 19.67 -6.69 7.10
C PHE A 29 19.96 -5.75 5.93
N ASP A 30 20.69 -4.67 6.19
CA ASP A 30 21.01 -3.65 5.20
C ASP A 30 21.83 -4.18 4.01
N LEU A 31 22.87 -4.97 4.29
CA LEU A 31 23.74 -5.56 3.26
C LEU A 31 23.06 -6.72 2.54
N CYS A 32 22.35 -7.56 3.28
CA CYS A 32 21.61 -8.68 2.70
C CYS A 32 20.54 -8.20 1.72
N GLU A 33 19.78 -7.17 2.10
CA GLU A 33 18.76 -6.58 1.24
C GLU A 33 19.39 -5.98 -0.04
N ASP A 34 20.47 -5.22 0.05
CA ASP A 34 21.15 -4.66 -1.14
C ASP A 34 21.66 -5.76 -2.08
N ALA A 35 22.24 -6.82 -1.52
CA ALA A 35 22.74 -7.95 -2.29
C ALA A 35 21.62 -8.72 -3.02
N VAL A 36 20.45 -8.88 -2.39
CA VAL A 36 19.28 -9.49 -3.03
C VAL A 36 18.77 -8.63 -4.16
N GLN A 37 18.77 -7.31 -4.02
CA GLN A 37 18.31 -6.41 -5.07
C GLN A 37 19.20 -6.45 -6.31
N GLU A 38 20.52 -6.54 -6.13
CA GLU A 38 21.43 -6.79 -7.26
C GLU A 38 21.15 -8.13 -7.94
N ALA A 39 20.79 -9.18 -7.17
CA ALA A 39 20.40 -10.48 -7.72
C ALA A 39 19.08 -10.42 -8.49
N LEU A 40 18.07 -9.69 -7.99
CA LEU A 40 16.79 -9.48 -8.66
C LEU A 40 16.97 -8.73 -9.99
N LEU A 41 17.80 -7.68 -10.01
CA LEU A 41 18.13 -6.95 -11.23
C LEU A 41 18.85 -7.83 -12.27
N ALA A 42 19.77 -8.68 -11.81
CA ALA A 42 20.44 -9.65 -12.68
C ALA A 42 19.45 -10.65 -13.27
N ALA A 43 18.54 -11.20 -12.44
CA ALA A 43 17.50 -12.12 -12.89
C ALA A 43 16.54 -11.48 -13.91
N ALA A 44 16.07 -10.26 -13.64
CA ALA A 44 15.17 -9.51 -14.52
C ALA A 44 15.79 -9.23 -15.90
N THR A 45 17.12 -9.15 -15.97
CA THR A 45 17.84 -8.97 -17.25
C THR A 45 18.11 -10.31 -17.93
N GLN A 46 18.47 -11.34 -17.16
CA GLN A 46 18.98 -12.60 -17.69
C GLN A 46 17.88 -13.61 -18.04
N TRP A 47 16.88 -13.78 -17.18
CA TRP A 47 15.87 -14.84 -17.33
C TRP A 47 14.97 -14.68 -18.56
N PRO A 48 14.58 -13.46 -19.00
CA PRO A 48 13.83 -13.32 -20.24
C PRO A 48 14.58 -13.82 -21.49
N VAL A 49 15.93 -13.82 -21.45
CA VAL A 49 16.78 -14.24 -22.57
C VAL A 49 17.18 -15.71 -22.44
N ASP A 50 17.68 -16.11 -21.27
CA ASP A 50 18.28 -17.43 -21.02
C ASP A 50 17.26 -18.47 -20.53
N GLY A 51 16.04 -18.03 -20.20
CA GLY A 51 15.03 -18.83 -19.54
C GLY A 51 15.14 -18.80 -18.01
N VAL A 52 14.02 -19.08 -17.35
CA VAL A 52 13.94 -19.19 -15.89
C VAL A 52 14.70 -20.45 -15.42
N PRO A 53 15.66 -20.35 -14.47
CA PRO A 53 16.38 -21.51 -13.96
C PRO A 53 15.45 -22.56 -13.34
N GLY A 54 15.83 -23.84 -13.36
CA GLY A 54 15.03 -24.92 -12.75
C GLY A 54 14.83 -24.78 -11.23
N ASN A 55 15.72 -24.04 -10.55
CA ASN A 55 15.55 -23.60 -9.17
C ASN A 55 15.78 -22.07 -9.06
N PRO A 56 14.75 -21.25 -9.30
CA PRO A 56 14.87 -19.79 -9.30
C PRO A 56 15.30 -19.21 -7.95
N ARG A 57 14.75 -19.76 -6.86
CA ARG A 57 15.09 -19.34 -5.49
C ARG A 57 16.56 -19.62 -5.17
N GLY A 58 17.02 -20.83 -5.47
CA GLY A 58 18.42 -21.22 -5.27
C GLY A 58 19.38 -20.34 -6.08
N TRP A 59 19.03 -20.06 -7.34
CA TRP A 59 19.80 -19.14 -8.18
C TRP A 59 19.93 -17.75 -7.55
N LEU A 60 18.82 -17.17 -7.06
CA LEU A 60 18.83 -15.87 -6.39
C LEU A 60 19.68 -15.88 -5.12
N ILE A 61 19.57 -16.91 -4.29
CA ILE A 61 20.39 -17.06 -3.08
C ILE A 61 21.88 -17.10 -3.44
N THR A 62 22.26 -17.88 -4.46
CA THR A 62 23.66 -17.98 -4.91
C THR A 62 24.18 -16.64 -5.40
N VAL A 63 23.43 -15.95 -6.27
CA VAL A 63 23.85 -14.66 -6.81
C VAL A 63 23.92 -13.61 -5.70
N ALA A 64 22.91 -13.53 -4.83
CA ALA A 64 22.89 -12.59 -3.71
C ALA A 64 24.04 -12.85 -2.73
N THR A 65 24.35 -14.11 -2.42
CA THR A 65 25.48 -14.45 -1.52
C THR A 65 26.83 -14.02 -2.10
N ARG A 66 27.02 -14.17 -3.42
CA ARG A 66 28.22 -13.67 -4.11
C ARG A 66 28.29 -12.14 -4.00
N ARG A 67 27.20 -11.43 -4.30
CA ARG A 67 27.12 -9.96 -4.17
C ARG A 67 27.42 -9.49 -2.75
N LEU A 68 26.83 -10.13 -1.74
CA LEU A 68 27.09 -9.83 -0.34
C LEU A 68 28.57 -9.98 0.02
N THR A 69 29.19 -11.07 -0.43
CA THR A 69 30.61 -11.33 -0.20
C THR A 69 31.49 -10.24 -0.84
N ASP A 70 31.17 -9.84 -2.07
CA ASP A 70 31.88 -8.79 -2.79
C ASP A 70 31.73 -7.42 -2.11
N GLN A 71 30.52 -7.09 -1.63
CA GLN A 71 30.25 -5.87 -0.89
C GLN A 71 31.06 -5.82 0.42
N ILE A 72 31.07 -6.90 1.21
CA ILE A 72 31.83 -6.99 2.47
C ILE A 72 33.34 -6.88 2.22
N ARG A 73 33.85 -7.53 1.16
CA ARG A 73 35.26 -7.41 0.75
C ARG A 73 35.62 -5.99 0.34
N SER A 74 34.75 -5.33 -0.43
CA SER A 74 34.93 -3.95 -0.87
C SER A 74 34.92 -2.98 0.31
N GLU A 75 33.98 -3.13 1.24
CA GLU A 75 33.87 -2.30 2.43
C GLU A 75 35.07 -2.50 3.36
N SER A 76 35.50 -3.75 3.57
CA SER A 76 36.71 -4.06 4.33
C SER A 76 37.96 -3.52 3.65
N ALA A 77 38.05 -3.54 2.32
CA ALA A 77 39.15 -2.91 1.59
C ALA A 77 39.11 -1.38 1.68
N ARG A 78 37.93 -0.75 1.71
CA ARG A 78 37.76 0.69 1.93
C ARG A 78 38.17 1.07 3.36
N ARG A 79 37.66 0.36 4.36
CA ARG A 79 38.04 0.53 5.77
C ARG A 79 39.52 0.26 6.00
N ARG A 80 40.15 -0.73 5.35
CA ARG A 80 41.61 -0.96 5.43
C ARG A 80 42.45 0.15 4.77
N ARG A 81 41.89 0.88 3.80
CA ARG A 81 42.54 2.06 3.20
C ARG A 81 42.36 3.32 4.05
N GLU A 82 41.25 3.40 4.79
CA GLU A 82 40.89 4.52 5.67
C GLU A 82 41.53 4.36 7.07
N ASP A 83 41.58 3.14 7.59
CA ASP A 83 42.14 2.72 8.87
C ASP A 83 43.12 1.57 8.65
N ALA A 84 44.42 1.84 8.74
CA ALA A 84 45.40 0.78 8.90
C ALA A 84 45.21 0.13 10.29
N VAL A 85 44.34 -0.89 10.37
CA VAL A 85 44.29 -2.08 11.27
C VAL A 85 42.84 -2.46 11.61
N ALA A 86 42.38 -3.62 11.11
CA ALA A 86 41.64 -4.69 11.82
C ALA A 86 40.93 -5.63 10.81
N SER A 87 41.10 -6.94 10.96
CA SER A 87 40.53 -7.98 10.07
C SER A 87 39.16 -8.46 10.56
N MET A 88 38.19 -8.53 9.66
CA MET A 88 37.13 -9.55 9.68
C MET A 88 37.37 -10.49 8.49
N ASP A 89 38.12 -11.56 8.72
CA ASP A 89 38.21 -12.68 7.78
C ASP A 89 37.32 -13.81 8.31
N GLY A 90 36.09 -13.85 7.80
CA GLY A 90 35.25 -15.04 7.83
C GLY A 90 34.86 -15.33 6.39
N GLU A 91 35.33 -16.44 5.82
CA GLU A 91 34.97 -16.84 4.45
C GLU A 91 33.47 -17.13 4.37
N LEU A 92 32.73 -16.18 3.81
CA LEU A 92 31.36 -16.37 3.38
C LEU A 92 31.38 -17.25 2.13
N VAL A 93 31.25 -18.57 2.32
CA VAL A 93 31.18 -19.52 1.20
C VAL A 93 29.75 -19.53 0.64
N ALA A 94 29.64 -19.28 -0.67
CA ALA A 94 28.36 -19.40 -1.37
C ALA A 94 27.91 -20.88 -1.36
N PRO A 95 26.62 -21.17 -1.10
CA PRO A 95 26.10 -22.51 -1.18
C PRO A 95 26.36 -23.15 -2.56
N GLY A 96 26.62 -24.47 -2.59
CA GLY A 96 26.81 -25.22 -3.83
C GLY A 96 25.53 -25.22 -4.67
N ALA A 97 25.66 -25.27 -6.01
CA ALA A 97 24.52 -25.20 -6.94
C ALA A 97 23.45 -26.29 -6.69
N ASP A 98 23.85 -27.43 -6.11
CA ASP A 98 22.98 -28.57 -5.79
C ASP A 98 22.47 -28.56 -4.35
N SER A 99 22.84 -27.56 -3.54
CA SER A 99 22.25 -27.41 -2.20
C SER A 99 20.83 -26.90 -2.35
N VAL A 100 19.87 -27.81 -2.18
CA VAL A 100 18.47 -27.45 -2.00
C VAL A 100 18.42 -26.74 -0.64
N PRO A 101 18.07 -25.43 -0.59
CA PRO A 101 17.80 -24.80 0.68
C PRO A 101 16.70 -25.64 1.35
N ASP A 102 16.91 -26.04 2.60
CA ASP A 102 15.86 -26.73 3.36
C ASP A 102 14.56 -25.92 3.26
N ALA A 103 13.41 -26.58 3.46
CA ALA A 103 12.12 -25.92 3.56
C ALA A 103 12.09 -25.02 4.82
N GLU A 104 12.88 -23.94 4.80
CA GLU A 104 13.03 -22.95 5.85
C GLU A 104 11.79 -22.06 5.89
N SER A 105 11.40 -21.76 7.13
CA SER A 105 10.39 -20.78 7.55
C SER A 105 10.19 -19.63 6.55
N ASP A 106 8.94 -19.41 6.11
CA ASP A 106 8.58 -18.18 5.40
C ASP A 106 8.70 -17.00 6.38
N ASP A 107 9.86 -16.35 6.34
CA ASP A 107 10.21 -15.23 7.21
C ASP A 107 9.62 -13.89 6.75
N THR A 108 8.68 -13.90 5.81
CA THR A 108 8.01 -12.68 5.33
C THR A 108 7.39 -11.89 6.48
N LEU A 109 6.74 -12.55 7.43
CA LEU A 109 6.14 -11.87 8.59
C LEU A 109 7.21 -11.18 9.45
N THR A 110 8.33 -11.85 9.72
CA THR A 110 9.48 -11.30 10.43
C THR A 110 10.04 -10.08 9.69
N LEU A 111 10.16 -10.17 8.37
CA LEU A 111 10.65 -9.08 7.54
C LEU A 111 9.71 -7.87 7.52
N LEU A 112 8.39 -8.09 7.42
CA LEU A 112 7.39 -7.02 7.54
C LEU A 112 7.52 -6.27 8.86
N PHE A 113 7.66 -6.99 9.98
CA PHE A 113 7.88 -6.37 11.29
C PHE A 113 9.17 -5.58 11.36
N LEU A 114 10.25 -6.08 10.74
CA LEU A 114 11.53 -5.38 10.68
C LEU A 114 11.45 -4.10 9.84
N CYS A 115 10.79 -4.14 8.67
CA CYS A 115 10.58 -2.95 7.83
C CYS A 115 9.69 -1.90 8.53
N CYS A 116 8.75 -2.35 9.36
CA CYS A 116 7.85 -1.50 10.17
C CYS A 116 8.41 -1.21 11.57
N HIS A 117 9.74 -1.15 11.72
CA HIS A 117 10.36 -0.86 13.02
C HIS A 117 10.05 0.58 13.49
N PRO A 118 9.81 0.81 14.80
CA PRO A 118 9.50 2.14 15.35
C PRO A 118 10.59 3.19 15.14
N ALA A 119 11.84 2.77 14.98
CA ALA A 119 12.96 3.66 14.68
C ALA A 119 12.91 4.24 13.24
N VAL A 120 12.02 3.73 12.39
CA VAL A 120 11.88 4.15 10.99
C VAL A 120 10.65 5.05 10.85
N THR A 121 10.80 6.18 10.15
CA THR A 121 9.68 7.09 9.91
C THR A 121 8.59 6.42 9.07
N PRO A 122 7.30 6.76 9.22
CA PRO A 122 6.21 6.11 8.48
C PRO A 122 6.41 6.07 6.96
N ALA A 123 6.80 7.21 6.36
CA ALA A 123 7.08 7.28 4.92
C ALA A 123 8.26 6.37 4.49
N SER A 124 9.23 6.16 5.37
CA SER A 124 10.36 5.26 5.12
C SER A 124 9.99 3.80 5.35
N GLN A 125 9.06 3.48 6.27
CA GLN A 125 8.53 2.12 6.46
C GLN A 125 7.82 1.64 5.18
N VAL A 126 7.03 2.51 4.54
CA VAL A 126 6.37 2.21 3.26
C VAL A 126 7.40 1.90 2.17
N ALA A 127 8.37 2.80 1.96
CA ALA A 127 9.39 2.61 0.93
C ALA A 127 10.23 1.35 1.19
N LEU A 128 10.63 1.12 2.43
CA LEU A 128 11.43 -0.05 2.81
C LEU A 128 10.64 -1.36 2.68
N THR A 129 9.33 -1.36 2.96
CA THR A 129 8.46 -2.53 2.79
C THR A 129 8.30 -2.88 1.32
N LEU A 130 8.02 -1.91 0.45
CA LEU A 130 7.97 -2.11 -1.01
C LEU A 130 9.31 -2.65 -1.55
N ARG A 131 10.41 -2.16 -1.00
CA ARG A 131 11.76 -2.57 -1.38
C ARG A 131 12.06 -4.01 -0.95
N ALA A 132 12.06 -4.28 0.35
CA ALA A 132 12.55 -5.53 0.91
C ALA A 132 11.52 -6.67 0.83
N VAL A 133 10.23 -6.37 0.97
CA VAL A 133 9.15 -7.36 0.94
C VAL A 133 8.46 -7.40 -0.42
N GLY A 134 8.27 -6.22 -1.02
CA GLY A 134 7.66 -6.11 -2.34
C GLY A 134 8.58 -6.47 -3.49
N GLY A 135 9.90 -6.43 -3.28
CA GLY A 135 10.89 -6.72 -4.33
C GLY A 135 11.05 -5.61 -5.36
N LEU A 136 10.51 -4.41 -5.12
CA LEU A 136 10.59 -3.29 -6.08
C LEU A 136 12.00 -2.69 -6.12
N SER A 137 12.42 -2.30 -7.33
CA SER A 137 13.60 -1.49 -7.57
C SER A 137 13.47 -0.09 -6.92
N THR A 138 14.59 0.55 -6.59
CA THR A 138 14.58 1.94 -6.12
C THR A 138 13.95 2.88 -7.14
N ALA A 139 14.18 2.63 -8.43
CA ALA A 139 13.58 3.39 -9.53
C ALA A 139 12.05 3.26 -9.56
N GLU A 140 11.51 2.05 -9.39
CA GLU A 140 10.06 1.82 -9.32
C GLU A 140 9.44 2.51 -8.11
N ILE A 141 10.07 2.42 -6.94
CA ILE A 141 9.61 3.12 -5.73
C ILE A 141 9.68 4.63 -5.93
N ALA A 142 10.75 5.15 -6.53
CA ALA A 142 10.88 6.59 -6.80
C ALA A 142 9.77 7.09 -7.73
N ARG A 143 9.48 6.35 -8.82
CA ARG A 143 8.37 6.62 -9.74
C ARG A 143 7.03 6.59 -9.02
N ALA A 144 6.82 5.56 -8.21
CA ALA A 144 5.61 5.38 -7.40
C ALA A 144 5.41 6.45 -6.32
N PHE A 145 6.43 7.25 -5.99
CA PHE A 145 6.34 8.39 -5.07
C PHE A 145 6.51 9.73 -5.78
N MET A 146 6.71 9.72 -7.10
CA MET A 146 7.04 10.88 -7.94
C MET A 146 8.16 11.75 -7.37
N VAL A 147 9.22 11.09 -6.89
CA VAL A 147 10.45 11.75 -6.49
C VAL A 147 11.60 11.26 -7.38
N PRO A 148 12.67 12.05 -7.54
CA PRO A 148 13.86 11.56 -8.22
C PRO A 148 14.42 10.32 -7.52
N GLU A 149 14.94 9.36 -8.28
CA GLU A 149 15.57 8.16 -7.73
C GLU A 149 16.71 8.50 -6.76
N ALA A 150 17.49 9.55 -7.09
CA ALA A 150 18.54 10.10 -6.22
C ALA A 150 18.03 10.63 -4.86
N THR A 151 16.73 10.91 -4.74
CA THR A 151 16.09 11.27 -3.46
C THR A 151 15.58 10.04 -2.71
N MET A 152 15.09 9.03 -3.43
CA MET A 152 14.57 7.80 -2.83
C MET A 152 15.68 6.89 -2.29
N ALA A 153 16.79 6.73 -3.02
CA ALA A 153 17.91 5.89 -2.60
C ALA A 153 18.40 6.25 -1.17
N PRO A 154 18.76 7.52 -0.86
CA PRO A 154 19.16 7.90 0.50
C PRO A 154 18.07 7.69 1.56
N ARG A 155 16.78 7.79 1.20
CA ARG A 155 15.67 7.55 2.14
C ARG A 155 15.66 6.08 2.57
N ILE A 156 15.76 5.15 1.62
CA ILE A 156 15.82 3.71 1.90
C ILE A 156 17.09 3.38 2.71
N SER A 157 18.26 3.88 2.29
CA SER A 157 19.51 3.62 3.02
C SER A 157 19.45 4.13 4.47
N ARG A 158 18.86 5.31 4.72
CA ARG A 158 18.66 5.82 6.09
C ARG A 158 17.72 4.95 6.90
N ALA A 159 16.63 4.46 6.31
CA ALA A 159 15.70 3.55 6.98
C ALA A 159 16.40 2.28 7.47
N LYS A 160 17.20 1.64 6.60
CA LYS A 160 17.99 0.45 6.94
C LYS A 160 19.02 0.75 8.03
N LYS A 161 19.70 1.91 7.93
CA LYS A 161 20.63 2.39 8.95
C LYS A 161 19.95 2.58 10.31
N SER A 162 18.75 3.15 10.37
CA SER A 162 18.00 3.33 11.62
C SER A 162 17.65 2.01 12.30
N ILE A 163 17.30 0.97 11.54
CA ILE A 163 17.07 -0.38 12.07
C ILE A 163 18.36 -0.94 12.67
N ARG A 164 19.47 -0.82 11.95
CA ARG A 164 20.79 -1.30 12.41
C ARG A 164 21.25 -0.58 13.68
N GLU A 165 21.12 0.75 13.72
CA GLU A 165 21.50 1.57 14.88
C GLU A 165 20.62 1.31 16.11
N ALA A 166 19.37 0.89 15.90
CA ALA A 166 18.48 0.44 16.97
C ALA A 166 18.85 -0.95 17.52
N GLY A 167 19.80 -1.66 16.91
CA GLY A 167 20.24 -2.99 17.34
C GLY A 167 19.18 -4.08 17.13
N SER A 168 18.20 -3.85 16.24
CA SER A 168 17.13 -4.80 15.97
C SER A 168 17.67 -6.13 15.44
N ARG A 169 17.07 -7.23 15.90
CA ARG A 169 17.37 -8.58 15.43
C ARG A 169 16.33 -9.04 14.43
N PHE A 170 16.70 -9.99 13.56
CA PHE A 170 15.78 -10.62 12.62
C PHE A 170 15.00 -11.75 13.30
N GLU A 171 14.12 -11.35 14.20
CA GLU A 171 13.29 -12.21 15.03
C GLU A 171 11.89 -11.59 15.13
N LEU A 172 10.87 -12.42 15.38
CA LEU A 172 9.53 -11.89 15.63
C LEU A 172 9.53 -10.98 16.86
N PRO A 173 8.77 -9.88 16.86
CA PRO A 173 8.60 -9.07 18.06
C PRO A 173 8.11 -9.91 19.24
N PRO A 174 8.47 -9.54 20.48
CA PRO A 174 7.90 -10.16 21.67
C PRO A 174 6.37 -10.16 21.62
N ASP A 175 5.73 -11.22 22.10
CA ASP A 175 4.28 -11.41 22.00
C ASP A 175 3.47 -10.19 22.48
N ALA A 176 3.93 -9.54 23.55
CA ALA A 176 3.32 -8.33 24.11
C ALA A 176 3.31 -7.12 23.15
N GLU A 177 4.27 -7.05 22.22
CA GLU A 177 4.38 -5.95 21.25
C GLU A 177 3.76 -6.30 19.89
N ARG A 178 3.51 -7.60 19.61
CA ARG A 178 3.09 -8.06 18.28
C ARG A 178 1.83 -7.35 17.78
N ALA A 179 0.84 -7.16 18.64
CA ALA A 179 -0.41 -6.50 18.26
C ALA A 179 -0.19 -5.03 17.83
N ASP A 180 0.58 -4.26 18.61
CA ASP A 180 0.92 -2.88 18.26
C ASP A 180 1.72 -2.80 16.95
N ARG A 181 2.70 -3.70 16.81
CA ARG A 181 3.54 -3.77 15.61
C ARG A 181 2.75 -4.20 14.38
N LEU A 182 1.78 -5.09 14.54
CA LEU A 182 0.90 -5.55 13.46
C LEU A 182 0.03 -4.40 12.96
N ARG A 183 -0.49 -3.55 13.85
CA ARG A 183 -1.23 -2.33 13.44
C ARG A 183 -0.39 -1.43 12.54
N VAL A 184 0.91 -1.29 12.82
CA VAL A 184 1.82 -0.52 11.94
C VAL A 184 1.98 -1.19 10.58
N VAL A 185 2.15 -2.51 10.53
CA VAL A 185 2.22 -3.27 9.28
C VAL A 185 0.96 -3.08 8.44
N LEU A 186 -0.22 -3.25 9.05
CA LEU A 186 -1.51 -3.06 8.39
C LEU A 186 -1.65 -1.62 7.85
N GLN A 187 -1.25 -0.62 8.65
CA GLN A 187 -1.26 0.77 8.22
C GLN A 187 -0.33 1.02 7.04
N VAL A 188 0.88 0.43 7.03
CA VAL A 188 1.81 0.55 5.90
C VAL A 188 1.21 -0.06 4.63
N LEU A 189 0.65 -1.27 4.71
CA LEU A 189 0.00 -1.91 3.56
C LEU A 189 -1.19 -1.09 3.06
N TYR A 190 -2.01 -0.57 3.96
CA TYR A 190 -3.12 0.32 3.64
C TYR A 190 -2.67 1.60 2.93
N LEU A 191 -1.56 2.21 3.36
CA LEU A 191 -1.00 3.40 2.72
C LEU A 191 -0.46 3.10 1.31
N ILE A 192 0.21 1.96 1.12
CA ILE A 192 0.65 1.51 -0.22
C ILE A 192 -0.57 1.37 -1.13
N PHE A 193 -1.62 0.70 -0.65
CA PHE A 193 -2.83 0.48 -1.42
C PHE A 193 -3.52 1.80 -1.79
N ASN A 194 -3.68 2.72 -0.84
CA ASN A 194 -4.33 4.01 -1.06
C ASN A 194 -3.59 4.86 -2.10
N GLU A 195 -2.26 4.91 -2.03
CA GLU A 195 -1.45 5.63 -3.00
C GLU A 195 -1.56 5.01 -4.41
N GLY A 196 -1.86 3.71 -4.50
CA GLY A 196 -2.14 3.03 -5.75
C GLY A 196 -3.55 3.24 -6.29
N TYR A 197 -4.56 3.19 -5.42
CA TYR A 197 -5.98 3.20 -5.78
C TYR A 197 -6.45 4.57 -6.27
N THR A 198 -5.99 5.63 -5.62
CA THR A 198 -6.20 7.02 -6.04
C THR A 198 -4.91 7.77 -5.78
N ALA A 199 -4.11 7.92 -6.83
CA ALA A 199 -2.83 8.58 -6.78
C ALA A 199 -3.01 9.99 -6.20
N SER A 200 -2.26 10.30 -5.14
CA SER A 200 -2.35 11.59 -4.47
C SER A 200 -1.97 12.76 -5.38
N SER A 201 -1.23 12.48 -6.46
CA SER A 201 -0.73 13.46 -7.42
C SER A 201 -0.32 12.81 -8.75
N GLY A 202 -0.07 13.64 -9.77
CA GLY A 202 0.44 13.21 -11.07
C GLY A 202 -0.63 13.15 -12.17
N GLU A 203 -0.27 12.52 -13.30
CA GLU A 203 -1.09 12.50 -14.53
C GLU A 203 -2.07 11.32 -14.58
N SER A 204 -1.83 10.27 -13.78
CA SER A 204 -2.66 9.06 -13.75
C SER A 204 -3.41 8.95 -12.44
N LEU A 205 -4.69 8.56 -12.50
CA LEU A 205 -5.52 8.40 -11.29
C LEU A 205 -5.10 7.17 -10.47
N GLN A 206 -4.51 6.17 -11.10
CA GLN A 206 -4.16 4.89 -10.48
C GLN A 206 -2.70 4.53 -10.74
N ARG A 207 -2.06 3.91 -9.74
CA ARG A 207 -0.78 3.20 -9.85
C ARG A 207 -1.03 1.73 -9.58
N VAL A 208 -1.37 1.02 -10.66
CA VAL A 208 -1.85 -0.37 -10.63
C VAL A 208 -0.84 -1.29 -9.93
N GLU A 209 0.43 -1.05 -10.17
CA GLU A 209 1.55 -1.77 -9.57
C GLU A 209 1.53 -1.71 -8.04
N LEU A 210 1.15 -0.58 -7.43
CA LEU A 210 1.09 -0.43 -5.97
C LEU A 210 -0.09 -1.16 -5.37
N THR A 211 -1.28 -1.04 -5.96
CA THR A 211 -2.46 -1.78 -5.49
C THR A 211 -2.27 -3.30 -5.60
N THR A 212 -1.69 -3.76 -6.71
CA THR A 212 -1.40 -5.18 -6.95
C THR A 212 -0.42 -5.67 -5.90
N GLU A 213 0.63 -4.89 -5.63
CA GLU A 213 1.64 -5.24 -4.62
C GLU A 213 1.06 -5.26 -3.20
N ALA A 214 0.25 -4.26 -2.83
CA ALA A 214 -0.38 -4.22 -1.52
C ALA A 214 -1.32 -5.42 -1.28
N ILE A 215 -2.13 -5.79 -2.28
CA ILE A 215 -2.98 -6.99 -2.21
C ILE A 215 -2.12 -8.25 -2.07
N ARG A 216 -1.04 -8.38 -2.84
CA ARG A 216 -0.13 -9.53 -2.75
C ARG A 216 0.46 -9.65 -1.34
N LEU A 217 0.96 -8.56 -0.79
CA LEU A 217 1.52 -8.52 0.57
C LEU A 217 0.46 -8.81 1.64
N ALA A 218 -0.76 -8.28 1.49
CA ALA A 218 -1.87 -8.57 2.40
C ALA A 218 -2.28 -10.06 2.35
N ARG A 219 -2.24 -10.70 1.18
CA ARG A 219 -2.45 -12.16 1.04
C ARG A 219 -1.37 -12.97 1.75
N MET A 220 -0.10 -12.60 1.61
CA MET A 220 0.99 -13.25 2.35
C MET A 220 0.79 -13.10 3.86
N LEU A 221 0.42 -11.91 4.33
CA LEU A 221 0.14 -11.67 5.74
C LEU A 221 -1.06 -12.51 6.23
N ARG A 222 -2.12 -12.61 5.43
CA ARG A 222 -3.31 -13.44 5.72
C ARG A 222 -3.00 -14.94 5.75
N ALA A 223 -2.04 -15.41 4.97
CA ALA A 223 -1.57 -16.78 5.03
C ALA A 223 -0.77 -17.04 6.31
N ALA A 224 0.04 -16.07 6.75
CA ALA A 224 0.82 -16.17 7.98
C ALA A 224 -0.02 -16.03 9.27
N LEU A 225 -1.11 -15.27 9.22
CA LEU A 225 -1.99 -14.99 10.36
C LEU A 225 -3.45 -15.30 10.00
N PRO A 226 -3.84 -16.58 9.90
CA PRO A 226 -5.10 -16.94 9.31
C PRO A 226 -6.33 -16.63 10.17
N ASP A 227 -6.15 -16.46 11.47
CA ASP A 227 -7.23 -16.20 12.43
C ASP A 227 -7.32 -14.72 12.83
N ASP A 228 -6.48 -13.85 12.25
CA ASP A 228 -6.50 -12.41 12.56
C ASP A 228 -7.57 -11.67 11.74
N GLY A 229 -8.57 -11.14 12.45
CA GLY A 229 -9.72 -10.46 11.85
C GLY A 229 -9.37 -9.15 11.14
N GLU A 230 -8.38 -8.40 11.60
CA GLU A 230 -7.98 -7.12 11.00
C GLU A 230 -7.09 -7.32 9.77
N VAL A 231 -6.26 -8.36 9.75
CA VAL A 231 -5.55 -8.78 8.53
C VAL A 231 -6.55 -9.17 7.44
N ALA A 232 -7.55 -9.99 7.78
CA ALA A 232 -8.60 -10.39 6.85
C ALA A 232 -9.48 -9.19 6.43
N GLY A 233 -9.82 -8.29 7.36
CA GLY A 233 -10.55 -7.06 7.08
C GLY A 233 -9.80 -6.13 6.12
N LEU A 234 -8.49 -5.96 6.30
CA LEU A 234 -7.68 -5.16 5.38
C LEU A 234 -7.62 -5.76 3.98
N LEU A 235 -7.40 -7.08 3.86
CA LEU A 235 -7.42 -7.75 2.56
C LEU A 235 -8.78 -7.62 1.88
N ALA A 236 -9.87 -7.82 2.63
CA ALA A 236 -11.24 -7.65 2.12
C ALA A 236 -11.48 -6.23 1.60
N LEU A 237 -11.10 -5.21 2.39
CA LEU A 237 -11.19 -3.81 1.99
C LEU A 237 -10.43 -3.55 0.68
N MET A 238 -9.20 -4.08 0.56
CA MET A 238 -8.40 -3.89 -0.66
C MET A 238 -9.04 -4.55 -1.87
N LEU A 239 -9.54 -5.79 -1.76
CA LEU A 239 -10.19 -6.52 -2.86
C LEU A 239 -11.50 -5.85 -3.30
N LEU A 240 -12.37 -5.53 -2.35
CA LEU A 240 -13.65 -4.86 -2.62
C LEU A 240 -13.42 -3.49 -3.26
N THR A 241 -12.42 -2.77 -2.76
CA THR A 241 -12.04 -1.49 -3.32
C THR A 241 -11.49 -1.69 -4.73
N ASP A 242 -10.52 -2.57 -4.92
CA ASP A 242 -9.81 -2.81 -6.19
C ASP A 242 -10.68 -3.39 -7.30
N SER A 243 -11.75 -4.10 -6.96
CA SER A 243 -12.67 -4.73 -7.92
C SER A 243 -13.21 -3.76 -8.97
N ARG A 244 -13.30 -2.47 -8.63
CA ARG A 244 -13.82 -1.40 -9.46
C ARG A 244 -12.76 -0.73 -10.35
N ARG A 245 -11.52 -1.22 -10.35
CA ARG A 245 -10.34 -0.60 -10.99
C ARG A 245 -10.61 -0.12 -12.41
N THR A 246 -11.14 -1.02 -13.23
CA THR A 246 -11.45 -0.84 -14.65
C THR A 246 -12.52 0.22 -14.90
N ALA A 247 -13.41 0.46 -13.93
CA ALA A 247 -14.51 1.40 -14.06
C ALA A 247 -14.18 2.82 -13.58
N ARG A 248 -13.08 3.05 -12.82
CA ARG A 248 -12.83 4.36 -12.20
C ARG A 248 -12.39 5.45 -13.16
N THR A 249 -11.96 5.06 -14.35
CA THR A 249 -11.53 6.02 -15.37
C THR A 249 -12.13 5.67 -16.72
N THR A 250 -12.45 6.69 -17.49
CA THR A 250 -12.74 6.54 -18.91
C THR A 250 -11.49 6.04 -19.66
N PRO A 251 -11.63 5.60 -20.93
CA PRO A 251 -10.47 5.28 -21.76
C PRO A 251 -9.50 6.46 -21.97
N SER A 252 -9.95 7.70 -21.80
CA SER A 252 -9.10 8.91 -21.83
C SER A 252 -8.42 9.22 -20.49
N GLY A 253 -8.65 8.41 -19.45
CA GLY A 253 -8.05 8.57 -18.12
C GLY A 253 -8.79 9.54 -17.20
N GLU A 254 -9.99 10.00 -17.59
CA GLU A 254 -10.80 10.92 -16.77
C GLU A 254 -11.49 10.17 -15.63
N LEU A 255 -11.57 10.79 -14.45
CA LEU A 255 -12.18 10.21 -13.27
C LEU A 255 -13.69 10.00 -13.47
N VAL A 256 -14.17 8.81 -13.11
CA VAL A 256 -15.59 8.43 -13.10
C VAL A 256 -16.08 8.27 -11.65
N PRO A 257 -17.04 9.09 -11.17
CA PRO A 257 -17.67 8.96 -9.85
C PRO A 257 -18.29 7.58 -9.62
N ILE A 258 -18.29 7.09 -8.38
CA ILE A 258 -18.73 5.72 -8.06
C ILE A 258 -20.18 5.41 -8.49
N ASP A 259 -21.05 6.39 -8.44
CA ASP A 259 -22.45 6.33 -8.87
C ASP A 259 -22.62 6.32 -10.40
N GLU A 260 -21.61 6.76 -11.14
CA GLU A 260 -21.57 6.77 -12.60
C GLU A 260 -20.74 5.60 -13.17
N GLN A 261 -20.09 4.80 -12.33
CA GLN A 261 -19.27 3.66 -12.76
C GLN A 261 -20.13 2.54 -13.34
N ASP A 262 -19.70 2.01 -14.50
CA ASP A 262 -20.28 0.81 -15.06
C ASP A 262 -19.92 -0.41 -14.19
N ARG A 263 -20.91 -0.88 -13.42
CA ARG A 263 -20.76 -2.03 -12.51
C ARG A 263 -20.54 -3.36 -13.24
N ALA A 264 -20.88 -3.45 -14.53
CA ALA A 264 -20.60 -4.64 -15.33
C ALA A 264 -19.09 -4.85 -15.56
N LEU A 265 -18.29 -3.78 -15.41
CA LEU A 265 -16.83 -3.85 -15.50
C LEU A 265 -16.16 -4.29 -14.19
N TRP A 266 -16.92 -4.41 -13.09
CA TRP A 266 -16.36 -4.73 -11.78
C TRP A 266 -15.96 -6.22 -11.68
N ASP A 267 -14.80 -6.47 -11.09
CA ASP A 267 -14.26 -7.82 -10.89
C ASP A 267 -15.09 -8.58 -9.85
N GLN A 268 -15.98 -9.44 -10.35
CA GLN A 268 -16.88 -10.25 -9.53
C GLN A 268 -16.14 -11.26 -8.65
N ALA A 269 -14.95 -11.72 -9.05
CA ALA A 269 -14.18 -12.66 -8.24
C ALA A 269 -13.60 -11.96 -7.00
N GLN A 270 -13.05 -10.74 -7.18
CA GLN A 270 -12.58 -9.93 -6.06
C GLN A 270 -13.74 -9.51 -5.13
N ILE A 271 -14.92 -9.19 -5.68
CA ILE A 271 -16.11 -8.87 -4.87
C ILE A 271 -16.51 -10.07 -4.03
N ALA A 272 -16.68 -11.24 -4.65
CA ALA A 272 -17.09 -12.46 -3.95
C ALA A 272 -16.11 -12.84 -2.84
N GLU A 273 -14.80 -12.77 -3.12
CA GLU A 273 -13.77 -13.06 -2.11
C GLU A 273 -13.78 -12.04 -0.97
N GLY A 274 -13.81 -10.75 -1.30
CA GLY A 274 -13.82 -9.67 -0.31
C GLY A 274 -15.06 -9.69 0.58
N ALA A 275 -16.24 -9.98 0.02
CA ALA A 275 -17.48 -10.15 0.78
C ALA A 275 -17.41 -11.37 1.72
N ALA A 276 -16.90 -12.51 1.23
CA ALA A 276 -16.72 -13.71 2.06
C ALA A 276 -15.76 -13.48 3.24
N LEU A 277 -14.63 -12.79 3.00
CA LEU A 277 -13.70 -12.39 4.06
C LEU A 277 -14.37 -11.45 5.06
N THR A 278 -15.10 -10.43 4.58
CA THR A 278 -15.82 -9.48 5.45
C THR A 278 -16.78 -10.21 6.38
N LEU A 279 -17.63 -11.09 5.83
CA LEU A 279 -18.59 -11.87 6.61
C LEU A 279 -17.92 -12.77 7.65
N ALA A 280 -16.83 -13.45 7.27
CA ALA A 280 -16.10 -14.34 8.18
C ALA A 280 -15.52 -13.58 9.39
N THR A 281 -15.01 -12.35 9.17
CA THR A 281 -14.38 -11.56 10.25
C THR A 281 -15.39 -10.98 11.24
N LEU A 282 -16.58 -10.57 10.78
CA LEU A 282 -17.62 -10.01 11.64
C LEU A 282 -18.21 -11.04 12.62
N ALA A 283 -18.08 -12.33 12.32
CA ALA A 283 -18.55 -13.42 13.16
C ALA A 283 -17.61 -13.77 14.34
N GLN A 284 -16.35 -13.28 14.34
CA GLN A 284 -15.26 -13.87 15.13
C GLN A 284 -14.74 -13.04 16.32
N GLY A 285 -15.44 -11.98 16.77
CA GLY A 285 -15.10 -11.29 18.02
C GLY A 285 -15.04 -9.77 17.90
N ALA A 286 -14.02 -9.15 18.51
CA ALA A 286 -13.88 -7.70 18.56
C ALA A 286 -13.62 -7.12 17.16
N VAL A 287 -14.49 -6.20 16.73
CA VAL A 287 -14.45 -5.59 15.40
C VAL A 287 -13.44 -4.44 15.38
N GLY A 288 -12.49 -4.48 14.45
CA GLY A 288 -11.52 -3.40 14.23
C GLY A 288 -11.85 -2.46 13.05
N PRO A 289 -11.01 -1.42 12.85
CA PRO A 289 -11.25 -0.38 11.84
C PRO A 289 -11.21 -0.89 10.39
N TYR A 290 -10.39 -1.88 10.05
CA TYR A 290 -10.36 -2.40 8.68
C TYR A 290 -11.54 -3.32 8.40
N GLN A 291 -12.02 -4.07 9.38
CA GLN A 291 -13.26 -4.84 9.26
C GLN A 291 -14.47 -3.94 8.99
N LEU A 292 -14.60 -2.81 9.70
CA LEU A 292 -15.69 -1.84 9.46
C LEU A 292 -15.58 -1.18 8.08
N GLN A 293 -14.38 -0.80 7.66
CA GLN A 293 -14.16 -0.24 6.33
C GLN A 293 -14.46 -1.25 5.22
N ALA A 294 -14.10 -2.53 5.41
CA ALA A 294 -14.44 -3.60 4.49
C ALA A 294 -15.95 -3.80 4.40
N ALA A 295 -16.67 -3.77 5.53
CA ALA A 295 -18.13 -3.83 5.54
C ALA A 295 -18.78 -2.67 4.77
N ILE A 296 -18.27 -1.45 4.93
CA ILE A 296 -18.72 -0.29 4.14
C ILE A 296 -18.46 -0.51 2.64
N ALA A 297 -17.27 -1.00 2.29
CA ALA A 297 -16.91 -1.29 0.90
C ALA A 297 -17.77 -2.41 0.29
N ALA A 298 -18.13 -3.43 1.08
CA ALA A 298 -18.98 -4.54 0.66
C ALA A 298 -20.38 -4.05 0.30
N LEU A 299 -20.98 -3.19 1.12
CA LEU A 299 -22.31 -2.62 0.84
C LEU A 299 -22.34 -1.81 -0.47
N HIS A 300 -21.24 -1.15 -0.81
CA HIS A 300 -21.11 -0.52 -2.13
C HIS A 300 -20.95 -1.54 -3.25
N ALA A 301 -20.07 -2.54 -3.06
CA ALA A 301 -19.68 -3.50 -4.08
C ALA A 301 -20.80 -4.49 -4.45
N GLU A 302 -21.62 -4.90 -3.47
CA GLU A 302 -22.67 -5.90 -3.63
C GLU A 302 -23.99 -5.32 -4.15
N ALA A 303 -24.18 -3.99 -4.07
CA ALA A 303 -25.38 -3.35 -4.59
C ALA A 303 -25.47 -3.52 -6.12
N PRO A 304 -26.63 -3.90 -6.69
CA PRO A 304 -26.77 -4.01 -8.15
C PRO A 304 -26.66 -2.66 -8.87
N THR A 305 -27.14 -1.59 -8.23
CA THR A 305 -27.09 -0.20 -8.75
C THR A 305 -26.58 0.76 -7.67
N ALA A 306 -26.32 2.01 -8.05
CA ALA A 306 -25.95 3.05 -7.08
C ALA A 306 -27.10 3.35 -6.10
N GLU A 307 -28.33 3.35 -6.60
CA GLU A 307 -29.56 3.61 -5.88
C GLU A 307 -29.89 2.51 -4.85
N ASP A 308 -29.51 1.26 -5.14
CA ASP A 308 -29.73 0.10 -4.24
C ASP A 308 -28.72 0.03 -3.08
N THR A 309 -27.77 0.96 -2.98
CA THR A 309 -26.78 0.98 -1.90
C THR A 309 -27.46 1.22 -0.54
N ASP A 310 -27.18 0.37 0.46
CA ASP A 310 -27.73 0.53 1.82
C ASP A 310 -27.02 1.66 2.59
N TRP A 311 -27.43 2.90 2.27
CA TRP A 311 -26.93 4.10 2.92
C TRP A 311 -27.19 4.16 4.43
N PRO A 312 -28.39 3.77 4.95
CA PRO A 312 -28.62 3.65 6.39
C PRO A 312 -27.57 2.80 7.11
N GLN A 313 -27.26 1.62 6.57
CA GLN A 313 -26.25 0.73 7.15
C GLN A 313 -24.83 1.31 7.03
N ILE A 314 -24.47 1.88 5.87
CA ILE A 314 -23.17 2.56 5.70
C ILE A 314 -22.98 3.69 6.72
N HIS A 315 -24.01 4.52 6.94
CA HIS A 315 -23.96 5.59 7.93
C HIS A 315 -23.78 5.05 9.36
N ALA A 316 -24.47 3.96 9.70
CA ALA A 316 -24.31 3.29 11.00
C ALA A 316 -22.87 2.74 11.19
N LEU A 317 -22.28 2.14 10.15
CA LEU A 317 -20.90 1.66 10.19
C LEU A 317 -19.89 2.81 10.35
N TYR A 318 -20.13 3.96 9.70
CA TYR A 318 -19.30 5.15 9.92
C TYR A 318 -19.39 5.71 11.35
N LEU A 319 -20.57 5.64 11.99
CA LEU A 319 -20.73 6.01 13.39
C LEU A 319 -19.88 5.12 14.31
N LEU A 320 -19.88 3.80 14.08
CA LEU A 320 -19.04 2.86 14.82
C LEU A 320 -17.54 3.12 14.56
N LEU A 321 -17.17 3.35 13.30
CA LEU A 321 -15.78 3.60 12.92
C LEU A 321 -15.23 4.89 13.56
N GLU A 322 -16.04 5.94 13.66
CA GLU A 322 -15.67 7.19 14.31
C GLU A 322 -15.47 7.02 15.82
N GLN A 323 -16.23 6.12 16.48
CA GLN A 323 -16.04 5.79 17.90
C GLN A 323 -14.73 5.04 18.14
N LEU A 324 -14.36 4.11 17.25
CA LEU A 324 -13.12 3.34 17.36
C LEU A 324 -11.89 4.19 17.00
N THR A 325 -12.00 5.01 15.95
CA THR A 325 -10.87 5.76 15.38
C THR A 325 -11.29 7.19 15.02
N PRO A 326 -11.36 8.12 15.99
CA PRO A 326 -11.79 9.50 15.71
C PRO A 326 -10.87 10.18 14.69
N ASN A 327 -11.41 10.51 13.50
CA ASN A 327 -10.67 11.16 12.41
C ASN A 327 -11.60 12.07 11.59
N PRO A 328 -11.23 13.33 11.30
CA PRO A 328 -12.01 14.23 10.46
C PRO A 328 -12.35 13.67 9.06
N MET A 329 -11.50 12.81 8.50
CA MET A 329 -11.78 12.13 7.22
C MET A 329 -12.92 11.12 7.34
N ILE A 330 -13.05 10.43 8.48
CA ILE A 330 -14.19 9.54 8.75
C ILE A 330 -15.47 10.37 8.85
N THR A 331 -15.42 11.52 9.53
CA THR A 331 -16.57 12.43 9.62
C THR A 331 -16.97 12.99 8.24
N LEU A 332 -15.98 13.35 7.41
CA LEU A 332 -16.20 13.80 6.03
C LEU A 332 -16.91 12.71 5.19
N ASN A 333 -16.42 11.47 5.26
CA ASN A 333 -17.04 10.35 4.54
C ASN A 333 -18.46 10.04 5.07
N ARG A 334 -18.67 10.11 6.39
CA ARG A 334 -19.99 9.96 7.01
C ARG A 334 -20.98 11.01 6.51
N ALA A 335 -20.54 12.25 6.29
CA ALA A 335 -21.43 13.31 5.78
C ALA A 335 -22.01 12.95 4.41
N ILE A 336 -21.26 12.24 3.56
CA ILE A 336 -21.76 11.75 2.27
C ILE A 336 -22.89 10.74 2.50
N ALA A 337 -22.71 9.78 3.42
CA ALA A 337 -23.76 8.81 3.76
C ALA A 337 -24.99 9.48 4.38
N LEU A 338 -24.78 10.47 5.26
CA LEU A 338 -25.86 11.27 5.86
C LEU A 338 -26.66 12.03 4.79
N ALA A 339 -25.98 12.57 3.77
CA ALA A 339 -26.63 13.28 2.67
C ALA A 339 -27.62 12.40 1.91
N GLN A 340 -27.36 11.09 1.81
CA GLN A 340 -28.22 10.14 1.12
C GLN A 340 -29.45 9.73 1.93
N ILE A 341 -29.38 9.87 3.27
CA ILE A 341 -30.49 9.51 4.17
C ILE A 341 -31.35 10.73 4.50
N GLN A 342 -30.72 11.87 4.82
CA GLN A 342 -31.37 13.06 5.37
C GLN A 342 -31.27 14.29 4.47
N GLY A 343 -30.62 14.16 3.30
CA GLY A 343 -30.46 15.23 2.34
C GLY A 343 -29.20 16.10 2.55
N PRO A 344 -28.84 16.92 1.56
CA PRO A 344 -27.57 17.63 1.53
C PRO A 344 -27.43 18.68 2.65
N GLN A 345 -28.53 19.25 3.14
CA GLN A 345 -28.50 20.25 4.23
C GLN A 345 -28.02 19.64 5.55
N ALA A 346 -28.45 18.42 5.89
CA ALA A 346 -28.00 17.72 7.08
C ALA A 346 -26.50 17.42 7.03
N ALA A 347 -26.00 17.01 5.86
CA ALA A 347 -24.59 16.76 5.62
C ALA A 347 -23.74 18.04 5.71
N LEU A 348 -24.21 19.15 5.13
CA LEU A 348 -23.52 20.44 5.23
C LEU A 348 -23.41 20.91 6.69
N ALA A 349 -24.49 20.78 7.48
CA ALA A 349 -24.47 21.11 8.90
C ALA A 349 -23.44 20.27 9.68
N LEU A 350 -23.29 18.98 9.35
CA LEU A 350 -22.23 18.15 9.92
C LEU A 350 -20.82 18.61 9.47
N LEU A 351 -20.64 19.00 8.21
CA LEU A 351 -19.33 19.49 7.73
C LEU A 351 -18.94 20.83 8.35
N ASP A 352 -19.90 21.68 8.70
CA ASP A 352 -19.62 22.95 9.38
C ASP A 352 -18.99 22.73 10.76
N THR A 353 -19.23 21.58 11.42
CA THR A 353 -18.53 21.23 12.68
C THR A 353 -17.04 20.93 12.46
N LEU A 354 -16.63 20.63 11.22
CA LEU A 354 -15.23 20.38 10.85
C LEU A 354 -14.49 21.65 10.40
N ALA A 355 -15.19 22.78 10.24
CA ALA A 355 -14.64 24.01 9.67
C ALA A 355 -13.50 24.64 10.51
N THR A 356 -13.35 24.25 11.77
CA THR A 356 -12.25 24.70 12.65
C THR A 356 -11.04 23.78 12.62
N ASN A 357 -11.12 22.61 11.96
CA ASN A 357 -10.03 21.65 11.90
C ASN A 357 -9.03 22.01 10.80
N LYS A 358 -7.88 22.59 11.19
CA LYS A 358 -6.84 23.06 10.28
C LYS A 358 -6.42 22.01 9.23
N SER A 359 -6.26 20.75 9.65
CA SER A 359 -5.81 19.67 8.75
C SER A 359 -6.81 19.36 7.63
N LEU A 360 -8.11 19.54 7.89
CA LEU A 360 -9.17 19.28 6.91
C LEU A 360 -9.49 20.52 6.08
N THR A 361 -9.42 21.72 6.67
CA THR A 361 -9.60 22.98 5.94
C THR A 361 -8.53 23.21 4.88
N GLU A 362 -7.38 22.56 5.03
CA GLU A 362 -6.31 22.60 4.03
C GLU A 362 -6.46 21.57 2.91
N SER A 363 -7.37 20.60 3.07
CA SER A 363 -7.62 19.54 2.11
C SER A 363 -8.61 19.99 1.03
N HIS A 364 -8.24 19.76 -0.24
CA HIS A 364 -9.16 19.97 -1.37
C HIS A 364 -10.43 19.09 -1.28
N ARG A 365 -10.37 17.98 -0.53
CA ARG A 365 -11.48 17.03 -0.38
C ARG A 365 -12.67 17.64 0.33
N LEU A 366 -12.44 18.51 1.32
CA LEU A 366 -13.53 19.20 2.00
C LEU A 366 -14.27 20.13 1.04
N ASP A 367 -13.53 20.93 0.28
CA ASP A 367 -14.11 21.83 -0.75
C ASP A 367 -14.87 21.02 -1.81
N ALA A 368 -14.32 19.90 -2.27
CA ALA A 368 -14.98 19.04 -3.26
C ALA A 368 -16.31 18.46 -2.75
N VAL A 369 -16.35 17.92 -1.52
CA VAL A 369 -17.58 17.39 -0.94
C VAL A 369 -18.60 18.51 -0.70
N ARG A 370 -18.18 19.66 -0.16
CA ARG A 370 -19.09 20.81 0.02
C ARG A 370 -19.64 21.30 -1.32
N ALA A 371 -18.81 21.36 -2.36
CA ALA A 371 -19.25 21.75 -3.70
C ALA A 371 -20.38 20.85 -4.19
N HIS A 372 -20.19 19.52 -4.13
CA HIS A 372 -21.19 18.54 -4.51
C HIS A 372 -22.49 18.64 -3.70
N LEU A 373 -22.38 18.84 -2.38
CA LEU A 373 -23.57 19.02 -1.53
C LEU A 373 -24.31 20.33 -1.81
N HIS A 374 -23.60 21.42 -2.09
CA HIS A 374 -24.22 22.68 -2.48
C HIS A 374 -24.88 22.60 -3.86
N GLU A 375 -24.30 21.88 -4.81
CA GLU A 375 -24.92 21.60 -6.12
C GLU A 375 -26.25 20.86 -5.92
N ARG A 376 -26.25 19.77 -5.15
CA ARG A 376 -27.47 19.00 -4.80
C ARG A 376 -28.50 19.81 -4.01
N ALA A 377 -28.05 20.77 -3.21
CA ALA A 377 -28.92 21.66 -2.43
C ALA A 377 -29.48 22.83 -3.26
N GLY A 378 -29.18 22.92 -4.56
CA GLY A 378 -29.67 23.99 -5.44
C GLY A 378 -28.91 25.32 -5.30
N ASN A 379 -27.65 25.29 -4.84
CA ASN A 379 -26.78 26.46 -4.68
C ASN A 379 -25.61 26.45 -5.69
N PRO A 380 -25.88 26.60 -7.00
CA PRO A 380 -24.88 26.35 -8.05
C PRO A 380 -23.70 27.32 -8.03
N THR A 381 -23.91 28.61 -7.71
CA THR A 381 -22.82 29.61 -7.65
C THR A 381 -21.79 29.26 -6.58
N LEU A 382 -22.24 28.87 -5.39
CA LEU A 382 -21.35 28.45 -4.31
C LEU A 382 -20.67 27.11 -4.62
N ALA A 383 -21.42 26.17 -5.20
CA ALA A 383 -20.86 24.89 -5.66
C ALA A 383 -19.73 25.11 -6.68
N ARG A 384 -19.94 25.97 -7.68
CA ARG A 384 -18.93 26.33 -8.69
C ARG A 384 -17.67 26.90 -8.03
N ALA A 385 -17.82 27.86 -7.12
CA ALA A 385 -16.68 28.48 -6.43
C ALA A 385 -15.85 27.44 -5.64
N LEU A 386 -16.52 26.51 -4.96
CA LEU A 386 -15.89 25.43 -4.20
C LEU A 386 -15.23 24.38 -5.10
N TYR A 387 -15.86 23.98 -6.21
CA TYR A 387 -15.23 23.10 -7.20
C TYR A 387 -13.94 23.70 -7.76
N LEU A 388 -13.95 24.99 -8.11
CA LEU A 388 -12.75 25.69 -8.57
C LEU A 388 -11.69 25.81 -7.47
N SER A 389 -12.09 26.00 -6.21
CA SER A 389 -11.17 25.97 -5.07
C SER A 389 -10.49 24.61 -4.93
N ALA A 390 -11.27 23.53 -4.93
CA ALA A 390 -10.77 22.17 -4.86
C ALA A 390 -9.83 21.85 -6.04
N ALA A 391 -10.21 22.24 -7.27
CA ALA A 391 -9.41 22.04 -8.48
C ALA A 391 -8.04 22.74 -8.43
N ARG A 392 -7.95 23.92 -7.80
CA ARG A 392 -6.68 24.64 -7.61
C ARG A 392 -5.75 23.97 -6.59
N ARG A 393 -6.31 23.20 -5.66
CA ARG A 393 -5.58 22.63 -4.51
C ARG A 393 -5.23 21.15 -4.67
N THR A 394 -5.93 20.40 -5.52
CA THR A 394 -5.54 19.01 -5.80
C THR A 394 -4.26 18.97 -6.65
N PRO A 395 -3.27 18.12 -6.28
CA PRO A 395 -2.11 17.88 -7.11
C PRO A 395 -2.30 16.71 -8.10
N SER A 396 -3.49 16.11 -8.14
CA SER A 396 -3.89 15.08 -9.12
C SER A 396 -4.53 15.73 -10.35
N LEU A 397 -3.95 15.53 -11.53
CA LEU A 397 -4.49 16.11 -12.78
C LEU A 397 -5.87 15.54 -13.14
N PRO A 398 -6.15 14.23 -13.03
CA PRO A 398 -7.49 13.70 -13.28
C PRO A 398 -8.56 14.29 -12.36
N GLU A 399 -8.26 14.45 -11.06
CA GLU A 399 -9.17 15.10 -10.11
C GLU A 399 -9.37 16.58 -10.48
N LYS A 400 -8.29 17.29 -10.83
CA LYS A 400 -8.36 18.69 -11.26
C LYS A 400 -9.24 18.86 -12.49
N HIS A 401 -9.11 18.00 -13.49
CA HIS A 401 -9.95 18.02 -14.70
C HIS A 401 -11.41 17.75 -14.37
N TYR A 402 -11.69 16.73 -13.55
CA TYR A 402 -13.05 16.41 -13.11
C TYR A 402 -13.70 17.60 -12.38
N LEU A 403 -13.02 18.16 -11.37
CA LEU A 403 -13.53 19.28 -10.58
C LEU A 403 -13.72 20.55 -11.44
N THR A 404 -12.82 20.81 -12.39
CA THR A 404 -12.96 21.93 -13.32
C THR A 404 -14.16 21.73 -14.25
N THR A 405 -14.38 20.52 -14.75
CA THR A 405 -15.52 20.17 -15.61
C THR A 405 -16.84 20.31 -14.85
N LYS A 406 -16.90 19.83 -13.61
CA LYS A 406 -18.07 20.05 -12.74
C LYS A 406 -18.36 21.55 -12.58
N ALA A 407 -17.34 22.36 -12.32
CA ALA A 407 -17.52 23.80 -12.21
C ALA A 407 -18.07 24.44 -13.51
N THR A 408 -17.57 24.06 -14.69
CA THR A 408 -17.98 24.66 -15.97
C THR A 408 -19.42 24.34 -16.37
N THR A 409 -19.97 23.22 -15.90
CA THR A 409 -21.38 22.86 -16.12
C THR A 409 -22.37 23.71 -15.29
N LEU A 410 -21.88 24.43 -14.28
CA LEU A 410 -22.70 25.28 -13.40
C LEU A 410 -22.70 26.74 -13.87
N PRO A 411 -23.80 27.49 -13.66
CA PRO A 411 -23.89 28.92 -14.00
C PRO A 411 -22.82 29.76 -13.28
N GLU A 412 -22.44 30.87 -13.90
CA GLU A 412 -21.50 31.86 -13.36
C GLU A 412 -22.03 32.63 -12.15
#